data_AF-A0A1I7UD39-F1
#
_entry.id   AF-A0A1I7UD39-F1
#
_cell.length_a   1.000
_cell.length_b   1.000
_cell.length_c   1.000
_cell.angle_alpha   90.00
_cell.angle_beta   90.00
_cell.angle_gamma   90.00
#
_symmetry.space_group_name_H-M   'P 1'
#
loop_
_entity.id
_entity.type
_entity.pdbx_description
1 polymer ?
#
loop_
_entity_poly.entity_id
_entity_poly.type
_entity_poly.pdbx_seq_one_letter_code
_entity_poly.pdbx_strand_id
1 'polypeptide(L)'
;MGYPLTIACYIASFSPAIALFYSFIAHDPVQIILFFLGSFFWLVSILFSSLIWFGLSSILPDTFLISLAICIFVQEFSRVAYFMLGLNKITRQGQISVAPGVSDLHNARHMLALVCGLGMGVISALFYTMNAFAIFSGPGTIGLPDALETGVIDPNRAGKYLPLYYTLSAFLLTVFHVTWTIMVWDTCHKIKRSPSAFIPAAAALVSHLFVTFLSSLNSRGFHVIVFSIQFLVLLICIAYCNVIMGGTIGSFVNGISQSIIDAITLKQIRVLIDERKMRNQRHAVPDEPMTERGGVNETGGSNSSAPDTIDA
;
A
#
# COMPACT_ATOMS: atom_id res chain seq x y z
N MET A 1 -19.60 10.84 22.16
CA MET A 1 -19.13 11.45 20.89
C MET A 1 -17.70 11.04 20.51
N GLY A 2 -16.79 10.74 21.47
CA GLY A 2 -15.41 10.32 21.16
C GLY A 2 -15.28 8.97 20.46
N TYR A 3 -15.84 7.87 20.99
CA TYR A 3 -15.76 6.54 20.35
C TYR A 3 -16.20 6.49 18.87
N PRO A 4 -17.38 7.01 18.46
CA PRO A 4 -17.77 6.99 17.05
C PRO A 4 -16.84 7.84 16.17
N LEU A 5 -16.32 8.96 16.69
CA LEU A 5 -15.32 9.78 16.00
C LEU A 5 -14.03 8.99 15.77
N THR A 6 -13.49 8.35 16.81
CA THR A 6 -12.27 7.54 16.71
C THR A 6 -12.44 6.40 15.70
N ILE A 7 -13.57 5.70 15.71
CA ILE A 7 -13.86 4.62 14.74
C ILE A 7 -13.90 5.20 13.32
N ALA A 8 -14.58 6.33 13.10
CA ALA A 8 -14.62 6.98 11.80
C ALA A 8 -13.23 7.41 11.31
N CYS A 9 -12.39 7.95 12.20
CA CYS A 9 -11.00 8.31 11.90
C CYS A 9 -10.16 7.09 11.50
N TYR A 10 -10.28 5.95 12.19
CA TYR A 10 -9.59 4.72 11.81
C TYR A 10 -10.03 4.23 10.43
N ILE A 11 -11.34 4.12 10.19
CA ILE A 11 -11.88 3.67 8.90
C ILE A 11 -11.39 4.58 7.77
N ALA A 12 -11.45 5.90 7.96
CA ALA A 12 -11.02 6.86 6.96
C ALA A 12 -9.49 6.82 6.73
N SER A 13 -8.67 6.68 7.78
CA SER A 13 -7.21 6.65 7.67
C SER A 13 -6.72 5.44 6.88
N PHE A 14 -7.32 4.27 7.12
CA PHE A 14 -6.90 3.00 6.53
C PHE A 14 -7.70 2.60 5.29
N SER A 15 -8.70 3.39 4.89
CA SER A 15 -9.47 3.17 3.65
C SER A 15 -8.61 2.87 2.41
N PRO A 16 -7.55 3.64 2.06
CA PRO A 16 -6.72 3.33 0.90
C PRO A 16 -5.96 2.01 1.08
N ALA A 17 -5.50 1.72 2.29
CA ALA A 17 -4.80 0.48 2.58
C ALA A 17 -5.70 -0.74 2.40
N ILE A 18 -6.91 -0.67 2.96
CA ILE A 18 -7.92 -1.73 2.85
C ILE A 18 -8.28 -1.94 1.37
N ALA A 19 -8.49 -0.87 0.60
CA ALA A 19 -8.80 -0.96 -0.83
C ALA A 19 -7.67 -1.65 -1.62
N LEU A 20 -6.42 -1.24 -1.41
CA LEU A 20 -5.26 -1.85 -2.09
C LEU A 20 -5.01 -3.29 -1.63
N PHE A 21 -5.23 -3.59 -0.34
CA PHE A 21 -5.05 -4.92 0.22
C PHE A 21 -6.05 -5.92 -0.37
N TYR A 22 -7.34 -5.58 -0.41
CA TYR A 22 -8.35 -6.46 -1.02
C TYR A 22 -8.19 -6.59 -2.53
N SER A 23 -7.78 -5.51 -3.22
CA SER A 23 -7.65 -5.54 -4.68
C SER A 23 -6.45 -6.36 -5.14
N PHE A 24 -5.29 -6.21 -4.47
CA PHE A 24 -4.04 -6.78 -4.95
C PHE A 24 -3.51 -7.93 -4.08
N ILE A 25 -3.64 -7.84 -2.75
CA ILE A 25 -2.92 -8.73 -1.82
C ILE A 25 -3.74 -9.96 -1.42
N ALA A 26 -5.04 -9.82 -1.19
CA ALA A 26 -5.87 -10.83 -0.54
C ALA A 26 -5.96 -12.18 -1.28
N HIS A 27 -5.66 -12.21 -2.58
CA HIS A 27 -5.76 -13.40 -3.43
C HIS A 27 -4.51 -14.28 -3.38
N ASP A 28 -3.35 -13.75 -2.98
CA ASP A 28 -2.07 -14.45 -3.04
C ASP A 28 -1.40 -14.49 -1.65
N PRO A 29 -1.25 -15.68 -1.04
CA PRO A 29 -0.63 -15.80 0.28
C PRO A 29 0.82 -15.31 0.33
N VAL A 30 1.57 -15.37 -0.79
CA VAL A 30 2.94 -14.85 -0.85
C VAL A 30 2.95 -13.33 -0.67
N GLN A 31 1.97 -12.63 -1.26
CA GLN A 31 1.81 -11.19 -1.12
C GLN A 31 1.41 -10.81 0.31
N ILE A 32 0.57 -11.60 0.96
CA ILE A 32 0.21 -11.41 2.38
C ILE A 32 1.47 -11.49 3.25
N ILE A 33 2.33 -12.49 3.03
CA ILE A 33 3.59 -12.64 3.78
C ILE A 33 4.51 -11.42 3.56
N LEU A 34 4.65 -10.95 2.32
CA LEU A 34 5.46 -9.79 1.98
C LEU A 34 4.90 -8.48 2.55
N PHE A 35 3.59 -8.34 2.67
CA PHE A 35 2.97 -7.20 3.34
C PHE A 35 3.41 -7.12 4.82
N PHE A 36 3.33 -8.23 5.55
CA PHE A 36 3.77 -8.28 6.96
C PHE A 36 5.28 -8.14 7.10
N LEU A 37 6.06 -8.72 6.20
CA LEU A 37 7.52 -8.58 6.21
C LEU A 37 7.95 -7.13 5.97
N GLY A 38 7.26 -6.39 5.10
CA GLY A 38 7.48 -4.95 4.94
C GLY A 38 7.19 -4.17 6.21
N SER A 39 6.08 -4.49 6.88
CA SER A 39 5.74 -3.90 8.18
C SER A 39 6.83 -4.16 9.23
N PHE A 40 7.37 -5.38 9.27
CA PHE A 40 8.47 -5.75 10.17
C PHE A 40 9.75 -4.95 9.90
N PHE A 41 10.18 -4.83 8.64
CA PHE A 41 11.38 -4.04 8.31
C PHE A 41 11.24 -2.57 8.69
N TRP A 42 10.05 -2.00 8.53
CA TRP A 42 9.79 -0.64 8.98
C TRP A 42 9.91 -0.51 10.51
N LEU A 43 9.35 -1.45 11.28
CA LEU A 43 9.48 -1.47 12.75
C LEU A 43 10.94 -1.59 13.21
N VAL A 44 11.71 -2.45 12.56
CA VAL A 44 13.15 -2.59 12.83
C VAL A 44 13.89 -1.29 12.51
N SER A 45 13.52 -0.60 11.44
CA SER A 45 14.15 0.67 11.04
C SER A 45 13.95 1.79 12.09
N ILE A 46 12.74 1.92 12.63
CA ILE A 46 12.45 2.92 13.67
C ILE A 46 13.08 2.53 15.01
N LEU A 47 13.20 1.23 15.31
CA LEU A 47 13.87 0.74 16.51
C LEU A 47 15.36 1.14 16.48
N PHE A 48 16.06 0.86 15.39
CA PHE A 48 17.46 1.28 15.24
C PHE A 48 17.62 2.80 15.29
N SER A 49 16.70 3.53 14.66
CA SER A 49 16.71 5.00 14.67
C SER A 49 16.51 5.56 16.07
N SER A 50 15.62 4.95 16.87
CA SER A 50 15.41 5.32 18.28
C SER A 50 16.64 5.03 19.14
N LEU A 51 17.32 3.91 18.94
CA LEU A 51 18.58 3.60 19.64
C LEU A 51 19.69 4.60 19.29
N ILE A 52 19.82 4.97 18.02
CA ILE A 52 20.79 5.99 17.58
C ILE A 52 20.46 7.34 18.22
N TRP A 53 19.19 7.74 18.22
CA TRP A 53 18.76 8.98 18.83
C TRP A 53 19.03 9.01 20.34
N PHE A 54 18.74 7.93 21.06
CA PHE A 54 19.00 7.81 22.50
C PHE A 54 20.50 7.99 22.84
N GLY A 55 21.38 7.40 22.03
CA GLY A 55 22.82 7.62 22.15
C GLY A 55 23.21 9.08 21.85
N LEU A 56 22.66 9.66 20.79
CA LEU A 56 22.99 11.02 20.35
C LEU A 56 22.48 12.10 21.33
N SER A 57 21.28 11.94 21.87
CA SER A 57 20.68 12.87 22.83
C SER A 57 21.44 12.92 24.16
N SER A 58 22.23 11.89 24.46
CA SER A 58 23.10 11.87 25.65
C SER A 58 24.34 12.76 25.46
N ILE A 59 24.68 13.13 24.22
CA ILE A 59 25.91 13.87 23.88
C ILE A 59 25.59 15.29 23.40
N LEU A 60 24.54 15.46 22.59
CA LEU A 60 24.17 16.72 21.96
C LEU A 60 22.78 17.18 22.40
N PRO A 61 22.61 18.44 22.84
CA PRO A 61 21.29 19.05 23.00
C PRO A 61 20.65 19.33 21.63
N ASP A 62 19.30 19.41 21.59
CA ASP A 62 18.51 19.81 20.42
C ASP A 62 18.68 18.99 19.13
N THR A 63 18.80 17.66 19.27
CA THR A 63 19.05 16.73 18.16
C THR A 63 17.81 16.36 17.32
N PHE A 64 16.68 17.06 17.46
CA PHE A 64 15.40 16.67 16.85
C PHE A 64 15.48 16.55 15.31
N LEU A 65 15.98 17.58 14.61
CA LEU A 65 16.06 17.58 13.15
C LEU A 65 17.07 16.54 12.63
N ILE A 66 18.18 16.36 13.35
CA ILE A 66 19.20 15.36 13.02
C ILE A 66 18.64 13.95 13.19
N SER A 67 17.93 13.70 14.29
CA SER A 67 17.23 12.44 14.57
C SER A 67 16.21 12.11 13.49
N LEU A 68 15.43 13.10 13.06
CA LEU A 68 14.44 12.96 12.01
C LEU A 68 15.09 12.58 10.67
N ALA A 69 16.19 13.23 10.30
CA ALA A 69 16.95 12.90 9.10
C ALA A 69 17.53 11.48 9.17
N ILE A 70 18.15 11.11 10.29
CA ILE A 70 18.67 9.75 10.53
C ILE A 70 17.55 8.71 10.39
N CYS A 71 16.37 8.99 10.99
CA CYS A 71 15.21 8.10 10.91
C CYS A 71 14.79 7.86 9.46
N ILE A 72 14.78 8.90 8.62
CA ILE A 72 14.47 8.79 7.19
C ILE A 72 15.54 7.96 6.46
N PHE A 73 16.83 8.21 6.71
CA PHE A 73 17.91 7.45 6.08
C PHE A 73 17.87 5.96 6.44
N VAL A 74 17.63 5.63 7.71
CA VAL A 74 17.50 4.23 8.16
C VAL A 74 16.24 3.59 7.58
N GLN A 75 15.15 4.33 7.45
CA GLN A 75 13.96 3.87 6.72
C GLN A 75 14.26 3.59 5.23
N GLU A 76 14.93 4.50 4.51
CA GLU A 76 15.34 4.25 3.12
C GLU A 76 16.27 3.02 3.00
N PHE A 77 17.23 2.90 3.91
CA PHE A 77 18.12 1.75 3.96
C PHE A 77 17.34 0.45 4.18
N SER A 78 16.33 0.46 5.06
CA SER A 78 15.47 -0.71 5.28
C SER A 78 14.69 -1.10 4.02
N ARG A 79 14.29 -0.14 3.16
CA ARG A 79 13.63 -0.45 1.87
C ARG A 79 14.57 -1.18 0.92
N VAL A 80 15.84 -0.77 0.88
CA VAL A 80 16.88 -1.43 0.06
C VAL A 80 17.25 -2.79 0.63
N ALA A 81 17.43 -2.91 1.94
CA ALA A 81 17.66 -4.19 2.61
C ALA A 81 16.50 -5.15 2.35
N TYR A 82 15.27 -4.64 2.35
CA TYR A 82 14.09 -5.43 2.07
C TYR A 82 14.07 -5.92 0.62
N PHE A 83 14.36 -5.06 -0.37
CA PHE A 83 14.54 -5.47 -1.77
C PHE A 83 15.57 -6.61 -1.90
N MET A 84 16.71 -6.46 -1.23
CA MET A 84 17.80 -7.42 -1.29
C MET A 84 17.44 -8.78 -0.69
N LEU A 85 16.60 -8.82 0.35
CA LEU A 85 16.19 -10.06 1.02
C LEU A 85 14.96 -10.70 0.38
N GLY A 86 13.94 -9.92 0.08
CA GLY A 86 12.68 -10.40 -0.49
C GLY A 86 12.84 -10.80 -1.96
N LEU A 87 13.32 -9.89 -2.80
CA LEU A 87 13.34 -10.11 -4.23
C LEU A 87 14.41 -11.12 -4.66
N ASN A 88 15.62 -11.08 -4.08
CA ASN A 88 16.66 -12.05 -4.45
C ASN A 88 16.31 -13.49 -4.04
N LYS A 89 15.60 -13.69 -2.92
CA LYS A 89 15.16 -15.04 -2.51
C LYS A 89 14.02 -15.54 -3.41
N ILE A 90 13.00 -14.71 -3.63
CA ILE A 90 11.85 -15.08 -4.47
C ILE A 90 12.28 -15.28 -5.93
N THR A 91 13.16 -14.44 -6.47
CA THR A 91 13.66 -14.59 -7.84
C THR A 91 14.55 -15.83 -8.00
N ARG A 92 15.30 -16.22 -6.96
CA ARG A 92 16.12 -17.45 -6.99
C ARG A 92 15.28 -18.73 -6.84
N GLN A 93 14.20 -18.70 -6.06
CA GLN A 93 13.32 -19.86 -5.87
C GLN A 93 12.22 -19.97 -6.94
N GLY A 94 11.82 -18.83 -7.56
CA GLY A 94 10.81 -18.74 -8.60
C GLY A 94 11.27 -19.11 -10.02
N GLN A 95 12.46 -19.70 -10.19
CA GLN A 95 12.90 -20.29 -11.47
C GLN A 95 12.11 -21.56 -11.86
N ILE A 96 11.03 -21.92 -11.12
CA ILE A 96 10.14 -23.05 -11.42
C ILE A 96 8.70 -22.57 -11.74
N SER A 97 8.54 -21.46 -12.45
CA SER A 97 7.25 -21.17 -13.11
C SER A 97 7.48 -20.80 -14.57
N VAL A 98 7.60 -21.85 -15.36
CA VAL A 98 7.12 -22.06 -16.74
C VAL A 98 6.67 -20.81 -17.53
N ALA A 99 7.36 -20.59 -18.67
CA ALA A 99 6.95 -19.91 -19.91
C ALA A 99 7.33 -18.42 -20.14
N PRO A 100 7.55 -18.02 -21.42
CA PRO A 100 8.35 -16.86 -21.82
C PRO A 100 7.49 -15.60 -21.99
N GLY A 101 7.91 -14.51 -21.35
CA GLY A 101 7.28 -13.21 -21.50
C GLY A 101 7.98 -12.18 -20.63
N VAL A 102 8.90 -11.41 -21.22
CA VAL A 102 9.64 -10.33 -20.53
C VAL A 102 8.72 -9.23 -19.97
N SER A 103 7.44 -9.19 -20.36
CA SER A 103 6.42 -8.26 -19.88
C SER A 103 5.80 -8.67 -18.53
N ASP A 104 5.57 -9.97 -18.29
CA ASP A 104 4.87 -10.44 -17.08
C ASP A 104 5.76 -10.35 -15.83
N LEU A 105 7.07 -10.59 -15.98
CA LEU A 105 8.03 -10.48 -14.89
C LEU A 105 8.20 -9.03 -14.41
N HIS A 106 8.14 -8.06 -15.32
CA HIS A 106 8.21 -6.64 -14.98
C HIS A 106 6.99 -6.19 -14.18
N ASN A 107 5.79 -6.61 -14.61
CA ASN A 107 4.54 -6.27 -13.95
C ASN A 107 4.43 -6.93 -12.57
N ALA A 108 4.84 -8.21 -12.45
CA ALA A 108 4.90 -8.91 -11.18
C ALA A 108 5.81 -8.21 -10.16
N ARG A 109 6.94 -7.66 -10.59
CA ARG A 109 7.88 -6.96 -9.70
C ARG A 109 7.30 -5.68 -9.09
N HIS A 110 6.64 -4.85 -9.90
CA HIS A 110 6.05 -3.60 -9.41
C HIS A 110 4.89 -3.88 -8.44
N MET A 111 4.15 -4.96 -8.67
CA MET A 111 3.16 -5.46 -7.72
C MET A 111 3.82 -5.84 -6.38
N LEU A 112 4.93 -6.59 -6.39
CA LEU A 112 5.67 -6.91 -5.16
C LEU A 112 6.14 -5.64 -4.42
N ALA A 113 6.66 -4.64 -5.14
CA ALA A 113 7.08 -3.36 -4.57
C ALA A 113 5.90 -2.60 -3.92
N LEU A 114 4.74 -2.62 -4.58
CA LEU A 114 3.50 -2.02 -4.08
C LEU A 114 3.07 -2.67 -2.77
N VAL A 115 3.04 -4.00 -2.70
CA VAL A 115 2.64 -4.76 -1.51
C VAL A 115 3.58 -4.48 -0.33
N CYS A 116 4.88 -4.48 -0.60
CA CYS A 116 5.91 -4.21 0.39
C CYS A 116 5.82 -2.77 0.92
N GLY A 117 5.64 -1.81 0.02
CA GLY A 117 5.46 -0.40 0.37
C GLY A 117 4.17 -0.16 1.14
N LEU A 118 3.10 -0.90 0.82
CA LEU A 118 1.84 -0.82 1.55
C LEU A 118 2.00 -1.30 2.99
N GLY A 119 2.73 -2.38 3.23
CA GLY A 119 3.06 -2.87 4.57
C GLY A 119 3.78 -1.80 5.40
N MET A 120 4.85 -1.23 4.86
CA MET A 120 5.59 -0.13 5.51
C MET A 120 4.69 1.08 5.78
N GLY A 121 3.82 1.43 4.83
CA GLY A 121 2.87 2.53 4.95
C GLY A 121 1.83 2.32 6.05
N VAL A 122 1.22 1.14 6.11
CA VAL A 122 0.20 0.81 7.12
C VAL A 122 0.77 0.86 8.52
N ILE A 123 1.92 0.24 8.78
CA ILE A 123 2.50 0.24 10.12
C ILE A 123 2.98 1.64 10.52
N SER A 124 3.47 2.44 9.56
CA SER A 124 3.84 3.84 9.77
C SER A 124 2.64 4.70 10.15
N ALA A 125 1.53 4.55 9.43
CA ALA A 125 0.27 5.22 9.73
C ALA A 125 -0.33 4.77 11.08
N LEU A 126 -0.21 3.48 11.44
CA LEU A 126 -0.63 2.98 12.75
C LEU A 126 0.18 3.61 13.89
N PHE A 127 1.50 3.66 13.78
CA PHE A 127 2.37 4.30 14.77
C PHE A 127 2.06 5.79 14.92
N TYR A 128 1.77 6.46 13.81
CA TYR A 128 1.39 7.87 13.80
C TYR A 128 0.02 8.13 14.46
N THR A 129 -0.96 7.25 14.28
CA THR A 129 -2.34 7.50 14.71
C THR A 129 -2.75 6.86 16.04
N MET A 130 -2.13 5.74 16.46
CA MET A 130 -2.68 4.93 17.57
C MET A 130 -2.86 5.72 18.88
N ASN A 131 -1.86 6.49 19.28
CA ASN A 131 -1.90 7.25 20.52
C ASN A 131 -2.83 8.46 20.40
N ALA A 132 -2.82 9.13 19.24
CA ALA A 132 -3.66 10.30 18.99
C ALA A 132 -5.15 9.91 18.99
N PHE A 133 -5.51 8.83 18.31
CA PHE A 133 -6.89 8.36 18.20
C PHE A 133 -7.44 7.82 19.52
N ALA A 134 -6.57 7.26 20.37
CA ALA A 134 -6.92 6.92 21.74
C ALA A 134 -7.30 8.17 22.55
N ILE A 135 -6.55 9.27 22.42
CA ILE A 135 -6.88 10.55 23.08
C ILE A 135 -8.23 11.09 22.57
N PHE A 136 -8.50 10.99 21.27
CA PHE A 136 -9.76 11.49 20.67
C PHE A 136 -10.99 10.71 21.12
N SER A 137 -10.83 9.51 21.70
CA SER A 137 -11.93 8.72 22.21
C SER A 137 -12.51 9.28 23.53
N GLY A 138 -11.75 10.13 24.21
CA GLY A 138 -12.15 10.78 25.45
C GLY A 138 -13.27 11.82 25.25
N PRO A 139 -13.94 12.23 26.33
CA PRO A 139 -14.99 13.26 26.28
C PRO A 139 -14.44 14.69 26.10
N GLY A 140 -13.13 14.89 26.27
CA GLY A 140 -12.48 16.20 26.16
C GLY A 140 -12.20 16.63 24.72
N THR A 141 -12.20 17.94 24.48
CA THR A 141 -11.69 18.54 23.23
C THR A 141 -10.26 19.03 23.46
N ILE A 142 -9.43 18.89 22.43
CA ILE A 142 -8.00 19.25 22.45
C ILE A 142 -7.89 20.78 22.40
N GLY A 143 -6.97 21.36 23.16
CA GLY A 143 -6.71 22.81 23.16
C GLY A 143 -7.15 23.56 24.40
N LEU A 144 -7.85 22.90 25.32
CA LEU A 144 -8.28 23.54 26.56
C LEU A 144 -7.11 24.00 27.46
N PRO A 145 -6.02 23.23 27.64
CA PRO A 145 -4.88 23.69 28.46
C PRO A 145 -4.18 24.92 27.88
N ASP A 146 -3.92 24.93 26.56
CA ASP A 146 -3.28 26.05 25.86
C ASP A 146 -4.18 27.29 25.85
N ALA A 147 -5.50 27.10 25.67
CA ALA A 147 -6.48 28.17 25.77
C ALA A 147 -6.63 28.73 27.19
N LEU A 148 -6.40 27.91 28.22
CA LEU A 148 -6.43 28.33 29.63
C LEU A 148 -5.17 29.13 30.00
N GLU A 149 -4.01 28.77 29.43
CA GLU A 149 -2.74 29.46 29.67
C GLU A 149 -2.64 30.78 28.89
N THR A 150 -3.01 30.77 27.61
CA THR A 150 -2.91 31.94 26.72
C THR A 150 -4.14 32.85 26.75
N GLY A 151 -5.24 32.39 27.35
CA GLY A 151 -6.53 33.09 27.35
C GLY A 151 -7.20 33.18 25.96
N VAL A 152 -6.61 32.56 24.94
CA VAL A 152 -7.07 32.59 23.55
C VAL A 152 -7.22 31.17 23.06
N ILE A 153 -8.40 30.81 22.54
CA ILE A 153 -8.57 29.55 21.82
C ILE A 153 -7.91 29.76 20.46
N ASP A 154 -6.75 29.14 20.21
CA ASP A 154 -6.17 29.09 18.85
C ASP A 154 -6.84 27.95 18.06
N PRO A 155 -7.82 28.26 17.18
CA PRO A 155 -8.56 27.24 16.44
C PRO A 155 -7.68 26.50 15.43
N ASN A 156 -6.49 27.03 15.10
CA ASN A 156 -5.61 26.43 14.12
C ASN A 156 -4.71 25.36 14.75
N ARG A 157 -4.22 25.56 15.97
CA ARG A 157 -3.32 24.62 16.67
C ARG A 157 -4.05 23.53 17.43
N ALA A 158 -5.21 23.86 18.00
CA ALA A 158 -5.96 22.94 18.85
C ALA A 158 -7.47 23.10 18.60
N GLY A 159 -7.85 22.91 17.34
CA GLY A 159 -9.21 23.05 16.87
C GLY A 159 -9.97 21.74 16.71
N LYS A 160 -11.27 21.88 16.47
CA LYS A 160 -12.23 20.81 16.13
C LYS A 160 -11.76 19.88 15.00
N TYR A 161 -10.89 20.37 14.10
CA TYR A 161 -10.46 19.65 12.90
C TYR A 161 -9.18 18.81 13.07
N LEU A 162 -8.56 18.80 14.26
CA LEU A 162 -7.32 18.04 14.49
C LEU A 162 -7.44 16.54 14.14
N PRO A 163 -8.53 15.83 14.49
CA PRO A 163 -8.68 14.42 14.11
C PRO A 163 -8.70 14.18 12.60
N LEU A 164 -9.25 15.14 11.84
CA LEU A 164 -9.28 15.10 10.39
C LEU A 164 -7.87 15.27 9.80
N TYR A 165 -7.04 16.16 10.37
CA TYR A 165 -5.65 16.31 9.94
C TYR A 165 -4.82 15.06 10.17
N TYR A 166 -4.95 14.40 11.34
CA TYR A 166 -4.30 13.10 11.57
C TYR A 166 -4.77 12.03 10.57
N THR A 167 -6.07 12.02 10.27
CA THR A 167 -6.65 11.09 9.30
C THR A 167 -6.07 11.31 7.90
N LEU A 168 -6.00 12.56 7.43
CA LEU A 168 -5.41 12.91 6.13
C LEU A 168 -3.91 12.60 6.08
N SER A 169 -3.15 12.91 7.13
CA SER A 169 -1.73 12.57 7.22
C SER A 169 -1.50 11.06 7.14
N ALA A 170 -2.30 10.25 7.85
CA ALA A 170 -2.20 8.79 7.82
C ALA A 170 -2.50 8.20 6.43
N PHE A 171 -3.56 8.72 5.79
CA PHE A 171 -3.90 8.41 4.40
C PHE A 171 -2.72 8.68 3.46
N LEU A 172 -2.18 9.90 3.49
CA LEU A 172 -1.09 10.32 2.61
C LEU A 172 0.18 9.49 2.87
N LEU A 173 0.53 9.31 4.15
CA LEU A 173 1.72 8.56 4.57
C LEU A 173 1.70 7.13 4.03
N THR A 174 0.54 6.47 4.10
CA THR A 174 0.36 5.12 3.57
C THR A 174 0.69 5.05 2.07
N VAL A 175 0.14 5.96 1.26
CA VAL A 175 0.34 5.95 -0.19
C VAL A 175 1.74 6.42 -0.57
N PHE A 176 2.32 7.37 0.18
CA PHE A 176 3.71 7.79 -0.01
C PHE A 176 4.68 6.61 0.13
N HIS A 177 4.56 5.81 1.19
CA HIS A 177 5.38 4.62 1.38
C HIS A 177 5.26 3.62 0.22
N VAL A 178 4.09 3.47 -0.37
CA VAL A 178 3.90 2.69 -1.61
C VAL A 178 4.75 3.28 -2.75
N THR A 179 4.56 4.57 -3.05
CA THR A 179 5.27 5.23 -4.17
C THR A 179 6.79 5.23 -3.99
N TRP A 180 7.29 5.55 -2.80
CA TRP A 180 8.72 5.55 -2.48
C TRP A 180 9.32 4.16 -2.66
N THR A 181 8.61 3.11 -2.26
CA THR A 181 9.09 1.73 -2.41
C THR A 181 9.19 1.35 -3.88
N ILE A 182 8.19 1.68 -4.70
CA ILE A 182 8.23 1.44 -6.15
C ILE A 182 9.44 2.14 -6.79
N MET A 183 9.65 3.42 -6.47
CA MET A 183 10.78 4.21 -6.99
C MET A 183 12.14 3.63 -6.57
N VAL A 184 12.33 3.30 -5.29
CA VAL A 184 13.58 2.72 -4.78
C VAL A 184 13.85 1.36 -5.41
N TRP A 185 12.83 0.50 -5.52
CA TRP A 185 13.00 -0.84 -6.08
C TRP A 185 13.29 -0.83 -7.59
N ASP A 186 12.72 0.12 -8.33
CA ASP A 186 13.06 0.33 -9.74
C ASP A 186 14.55 0.73 -9.91
N THR A 187 15.04 1.64 -9.05
CA THR A 187 16.47 1.99 -9.00
C THR A 187 17.34 0.79 -8.69
N CYS A 188 17.03 0.03 -7.63
CA CYS A 188 17.85 -1.12 -7.22
C CYS A 188 17.98 -2.18 -8.32
N HIS A 189 17.00 -2.29 -9.21
CA HIS A 189 17.08 -3.18 -10.36
C HIS A 189 17.98 -2.62 -11.48
N LYS A 190 17.86 -1.33 -11.80
CA LYS A 190 18.58 -0.69 -12.91
C LYS A 190 20.02 -0.29 -12.55
N ILE A 191 20.36 -0.20 -11.26
CA ILE A 191 21.65 0.29 -10.75
C ILE A 191 22.86 -0.49 -11.28
N LYS A 192 22.70 -1.79 -11.59
CA LYS A 192 23.79 -2.61 -12.15
C LYS A 192 24.07 -2.33 -13.63
N ARG A 193 23.14 -1.69 -14.34
CA ARG A 193 23.21 -1.49 -15.81
C ARG A 193 23.53 -0.05 -16.20
N SER A 194 23.11 0.95 -15.40
CA SER A 194 23.43 2.35 -15.65
C SER A 194 23.47 3.18 -14.35
N PRO A 195 24.45 4.09 -14.17
CA PRO A 195 24.50 5.00 -13.01
C PRO A 195 23.37 6.04 -13.02
N SER A 196 22.76 6.34 -14.18
CA SER A 196 21.58 7.22 -14.26
C SER A 196 20.33 6.62 -13.61
N ALA A 197 20.38 5.34 -13.22
CA ALA A 197 19.30 4.65 -12.52
C ALA A 197 19.06 5.14 -11.08
N PHE A 198 19.93 5.99 -10.51
CA PHE A 198 19.78 6.50 -9.14
C PHE A 198 18.67 7.56 -9.01
N ILE A 199 18.20 8.13 -10.11
CA ILE A 199 17.25 9.26 -10.11
C ILE A 199 15.94 8.93 -9.35
N PRO A 200 15.25 7.79 -9.56
CA PRO A 200 14.06 7.44 -8.79
C PRO A 200 14.30 7.34 -7.29
N ALA A 201 15.37 6.65 -6.85
CA ALA A 201 15.69 6.55 -5.42
C ALA A 201 16.03 7.92 -4.80
N ALA A 202 16.77 8.77 -5.52
CA ALA A 202 17.05 10.13 -5.07
C ALA A 202 15.75 10.95 -4.94
N ALA A 203 14.85 10.85 -5.91
CA ALA A 203 13.55 11.52 -5.87
C ALA A 203 12.67 11.01 -4.73
N ALA A 204 12.72 9.71 -4.40
CA ALA A 204 12.03 9.14 -3.25
C ALA A 204 12.57 9.71 -1.93
N LEU A 205 13.89 9.70 -1.75
CA LEU A 205 14.53 10.26 -0.54
C LEU A 205 14.25 11.77 -0.38
N VAL A 206 14.40 12.55 -1.46
CA VAL A 206 14.15 14.00 -1.44
C VAL A 206 12.68 14.30 -1.13
N SER A 207 11.74 13.58 -1.76
CA SER A 207 10.31 13.76 -1.47
C SER A 207 9.94 13.33 -0.04
N HIS A 208 10.57 12.28 0.51
CA HIS A 208 10.37 11.86 1.90
C HIS A 208 10.88 12.91 2.89
N LEU A 209 12.09 13.43 2.69
CA LEU A 209 12.63 14.55 3.47
C LEU A 209 11.74 15.80 3.37
N PHE A 210 11.30 16.15 2.16
CA PHE A 210 10.48 17.32 1.90
C PHE A 210 9.10 17.23 2.56
N VAL A 211 8.38 16.13 2.40
CA VAL A 211 7.06 15.90 3.02
C VAL A 211 7.16 15.89 4.55
N THR A 212 8.25 15.33 5.09
CA THR A 212 8.50 15.33 6.53
C THR A 212 8.79 16.74 7.06
N PHE A 213 9.62 17.51 6.35
CA PHE A 213 9.88 18.90 6.69
C PHE A 213 8.60 19.74 6.63
N LEU A 214 7.79 19.60 5.58
CA LEU A 214 6.47 20.24 5.48
C LEU A 214 5.57 19.88 6.67
N SER A 215 5.59 18.62 7.11
CA SER A 215 4.81 18.18 8.28
C SER A 215 5.23 18.90 9.57
N SER A 216 6.49 19.31 9.71
CA SER A 216 6.93 20.09 10.88
C SER A 216 6.26 21.47 10.95
N LEU A 217 5.88 22.05 9.80
CA LEU A 217 5.19 23.33 9.71
C LEU A 217 3.74 23.26 10.19
N ASN A 218 3.17 22.06 10.34
CA ASN A 218 1.85 21.88 10.93
C ASN A 218 1.78 22.43 12.36
N SER A 219 2.88 22.38 13.12
CA SER A 219 2.95 22.98 14.47
C SER A 219 2.75 24.51 14.49
N ARG A 220 2.90 25.17 13.33
CA ARG A 220 2.72 26.61 13.15
C ARG A 220 1.32 27.00 12.65
N GLY A 221 0.40 26.04 12.50
CA GLY A 221 -0.98 26.29 12.09
C GLY A 221 -1.23 26.35 10.58
N PHE A 222 -0.22 26.12 9.73
CA PHE A 222 -0.34 26.16 8.27
C PHE A 222 -0.91 24.86 7.64
N HIS A 223 -1.84 24.20 8.32
CA HIS A 223 -2.32 22.85 7.96
C HIS A 223 -2.82 22.75 6.52
N VAL A 224 -3.70 23.66 6.08
CA VAL A 224 -4.31 23.62 4.74
C VAL A 224 -3.26 23.69 3.64
N ILE A 225 -2.27 24.57 3.78
CA ILE A 225 -1.19 24.75 2.80
C ILE A 225 -0.29 23.51 2.79
N VAL A 226 0.09 23.01 3.97
CA VAL A 226 0.93 21.81 4.11
C VAL A 226 0.26 20.61 3.44
N PHE A 227 -1.01 20.34 3.73
CA PHE A 227 -1.73 19.22 3.13
C PHE A 227 -1.91 19.37 1.62
N SER A 228 -2.18 20.59 1.13
CA SER A 228 -2.32 20.85 -0.30
C SER A 228 -1.02 20.56 -1.05
N ILE A 229 0.12 21.00 -0.50
CA ILE A 229 1.44 20.75 -1.08
C ILE A 229 1.79 19.25 -0.99
N GLN A 230 1.54 18.61 0.16
CA GLN A 230 1.79 17.17 0.32
C GLN A 230 0.95 16.34 -0.66
N PHE A 231 -0.32 16.68 -0.85
CA PHE A 231 -1.17 16.01 -1.84
C PHE A 231 -0.65 16.21 -3.26
N LEU A 232 -0.19 17.42 -3.62
CA LEU A 232 0.42 17.68 -4.93
C LEU A 232 1.70 16.85 -5.13
N VAL A 233 2.59 16.79 -4.12
CA VAL A 233 3.80 15.96 -4.16
C VAL A 233 3.44 14.49 -4.34
N LEU A 234 2.39 14.02 -3.65
CA LEU A 234 1.91 12.64 -3.81
C LEU A 234 1.46 12.38 -5.26
N LEU A 235 0.67 13.27 -5.86
CA LEU A 235 0.25 13.12 -7.25
C LEU A 235 1.44 13.09 -8.22
N ILE A 236 2.47 13.89 -7.97
CA ILE A 236 3.71 13.87 -8.76
C ILE A 236 4.42 12.51 -8.60
N CYS A 237 4.54 12.00 -7.36
CA CYS A 237 5.13 10.68 -7.09
C CYS A 237 4.34 9.55 -7.78
N ILE A 238 3.01 9.59 -7.75
CA ILE A 238 2.15 8.60 -8.43
C ILE A 238 2.33 8.69 -9.94
N ALA A 239 2.31 9.90 -10.52
CA ALA A 239 2.54 10.09 -11.95
C ALA A 239 3.91 9.55 -12.38
N TYR A 240 4.94 9.78 -11.55
CA TYR A 240 6.29 9.25 -11.79
C TYR A 240 6.34 7.72 -11.70
N CYS A 241 5.66 7.12 -10.71
CA CYS A 241 5.52 5.66 -10.62
C CYS A 241 4.79 5.08 -11.84
N ASN A 242 3.75 5.76 -12.33
CA ASN A 242 3.04 5.34 -13.55
C ASN A 242 3.97 5.30 -14.77
N VAL A 243 4.87 6.28 -14.92
CA VAL A 243 5.89 6.28 -15.98
C VAL A 243 6.90 5.14 -15.79
N ILE A 244 7.34 4.88 -14.55
CA ILE A 244 8.24 3.75 -14.23
C ILE A 244 7.61 2.41 -14.64
N MET A 245 6.30 2.25 -14.44
CA MET A 245 5.55 1.05 -14.79
C MET A 245 5.25 0.92 -16.30
N GLY A 246 5.63 1.90 -17.12
CA GLY A 246 5.44 1.89 -18.59
C GLY A 246 4.20 2.66 -19.07
N GLY A 247 3.49 3.36 -18.18
CA GLY A 247 2.41 4.26 -18.54
C GLY A 247 2.90 5.60 -19.09
N THR A 248 1.97 6.40 -19.61
CA THR A 248 2.24 7.77 -20.09
C THR A 248 1.57 8.79 -19.18
N ILE A 249 1.98 10.07 -19.25
CA ILE A 249 1.26 11.14 -18.52
C ILE A 249 -0.20 11.22 -18.99
N GLY A 250 -0.47 10.96 -20.27
CA GLY A 250 -1.83 10.86 -20.80
C GLY A 250 -2.63 9.73 -20.16
N SER A 251 -2.05 8.55 -19.94
CA SER A 251 -2.74 7.44 -19.25
C SER A 251 -3.05 7.80 -17.79
N PHE A 252 -2.17 8.54 -17.12
CA PHE A 252 -2.40 9.02 -15.76
C PHE A 252 -3.56 10.03 -15.69
N VAL A 253 -3.56 11.04 -16.55
CA VAL A 253 -4.64 12.05 -16.60
C VAL A 253 -5.98 11.41 -16.95
N ASN A 254 -5.99 10.50 -17.92
CA ASN A 254 -7.19 9.74 -18.26
C ASN A 254 -7.66 8.88 -17.08
N GLY A 255 -6.73 8.24 -16.36
CA GLY A 255 -7.03 7.47 -15.16
C GLY A 255 -7.68 8.30 -14.06
N ILE A 256 -7.19 9.51 -13.81
CA ILE A 256 -7.82 10.45 -12.86
C ILE A 256 -9.22 10.82 -13.31
N SER A 257 -9.39 11.20 -14.58
CA SER A 257 -10.69 11.57 -15.15
C SER A 257 -11.71 10.44 -15.00
N GLN A 258 -11.32 9.22 -15.36
CA GLN A 258 -12.16 8.03 -15.22
C GLN A 258 -12.45 7.70 -13.74
N SER A 259 -11.49 7.88 -12.84
CA SER A 259 -11.70 7.66 -11.40
C SER A 259 -12.73 8.62 -10.81
N ILE A 260 -12.72 9.89 -11.26
CA ILE A 260 -13.70 10.89 -10.85
C ILE A 260 -15.09 10.52 -11.39
N ILE A 261 -15.18 10.12 -12.66
CA ILE A 261 -16.44 9.69 -13.28
C ILE A 261 -16.99 8.45 -12.56
N ASP A 262 -16.15 7.45 -12.29
CA ASP A 262 -16.52 6.21 -11.60
C ASP A 262 -16.97 6.48 -10.15
N ALA A 263 -16.34 7.46 -9.47
CA ALA A 263 -16.74 7.91 -8.14
C ALA A 263 -18.12 8.60 -8.16
N ILE A 264 -18.35 9.53 -9.10
CA ILE A 264 -19.63 10.24 -9.24
C ILE A 264 -20.76 9.29 -9.63
N THR A 265 -20.48 8.33 -10.52
CA THR A 265 -21.48 7.37 -11.00
C THR A 265 -21.73 6.21 -10.04
N LEU A 266 -21.02 6.16 -8.90
CA LEU A 266 -21.06 5.07 -7.91
C LEU A 266 -20.95 3.69 -8.56
N LYS A 267 -20.18 3.59 -9.64
CA LYS A 267 -20.09 2.40 -10.50
C LYS A 267 -19.69 1.16 -9.71
N GLN A 268 -18.75 1.31 -8.78
CA GLN A 268 -18.30 0.23 -7.89
C GLN A 268 -19.45 -0.34 -7.03
N ILE A 269 -20.33 0.52 -6.50
CA ILE A 269 -21.49 0.09 -5.71
C ILE A 269 -22.49 -0.64 -6.62
N ARG A 270 -22.70 -0.13 -7.83
CA ARG A 270 -23.60 -0.75 -8.81
C ARG A 270 -23.12 -2.16 -9.18
N VAL A 271 -21.84 -2.32 -9.52
CA VAL A 271 -21.23 -3.61 -9.84
C VAL A 271 -21.35 -4.59 -8.66
N LEU A 272 -21.05 -4.15 -7.43
CA LEU A 272 -21.20 -5.01 -6.25
C LEU A 272 -22.65 -5.44 -5.98
N ILE A 273 -23.61 -4.56 -6.23
CA ILE A 273 -25.05 -4.90 -6.12
C ILE A 273 -25.43 -5.92 -7.19
N ASP A 274 -24.97 -5.73 -8.43
CA ASP A 274 -25.29 -6.61 -9.54
C ASP A 274 -24.64 -8.00 -9.36
N GLU A 275 -23.38 -8.06 -8.90
CA GLU A 275 -22.74 -9.33 -8.54
C GLU A 275 -23.47 -10.07 -7.40
N ARG A 276 -23.94 -9.33 -6.38
CA ARG A 276 -24.75 -9.93 -5.30
C ARG A 276 -26.08 -10.47 -5.82
N LYS A 277 -26.76 -9.75 -6.72
CA LYS A 277 -27.99 -10.23 -7.38
C LYS A 277 -27.75 -11.50 -8.18
N MET A 278 -26.67 -11.55 -8.95
CA MET A 278 -26.31 -12.73 -9.76
C MET A 278 -25.96 -13.94 -8.88
N ARG A 279 -25.25 -13.75 -7.75
CA ARG A 279 -25.00 -14.84 -6.78
C ARG A 279 -26.29 -15.34 -6.15
N ASN A 280 -27.20 -14.45 -5.74
CA ASN A 280 -28.50 -14.85 -5.19
C ASN A 280 -29.39 -15.57 -6.22
N GLN A 281 -29.33 -15.17 -7.50
CA GLN A 281 -30.05 -15.87 -8.57
C GLN A 281 -29.48 -17.27 -8.84
N ARG A 282 -28.15 -17.45 -8.81
CA ARG A 282 -27.55 -18.80 -8.94
C ARG A 282 -27.94 -19.75 -7.83
N HIS A 283 -28.13 -19.26 -6.60
CA HIS A 283 -28.60 -20.08 -5.48
C HIS A 283 -30.12 -20.34 -5.47
N ALA A 284 -30.88 -19.65 -6.31
CA ALA A 284 -32.33 -19.80 -6.42
C ALA A 284 -32.76 -20.73 -7.57
N VAL A 285 -31.83 -21.17 -8.43
CA VAL A 285 -32.10 -22.20 -9.44
C VAL A 285 -32.06 -23.56 -8.74
N PRO A 286 -33.15 -24.34 -8.70
CA PRO A 286 -33.13 -25.69 -8.17
C PRO A 286 -32.24 -26.55 -9.05
N ASP A 287 -31.37 -27.37 -8.46
CA ASP A 287 -30.61 -28.40 -9.19
C ASP A 287 -31.62 -29.31 -9.90
N GLU A 288 -31.73 -29.20 -11.23
CA GLU A 288 -32.47 -30.18 -12.02
C GLU A 288 -31.80 -31.55 -11.80
N PRO A 289 -32.55 -32.57 -11.39
CA PRO A 289 -31.98 -33.89 -11.15
C PRO A 289 -31.44 -34.43 -12.47
N MET A 290 -30.15 -34.79 -12.46
CA MET A 290 -29.49 -35.46 -13.58
C MET A 290 -30.26 -36.74 -13.92
N THR A 291 -31.04 -36.72 -15.01
CA THR A 291 -31.65 -37.93 -15.55
C THR A 291 -30.56 -38.83 -16.10
N GLU A 292 -30.31 -39.91 -15.35
CA GLU A 292 -29.47 -41.04 -15.68
C GLU A 292 -29.85 -41.62 -17.06
N ARG A 293 -28.99 -41.42 -18.06
CA ARG A 293 -29.16 -42.03 -19.38
C ARG A 293 -28.67 -43.48 -19.27
N GLY A 294 -29.61 -44.37 -18.97
CA GLY A 294 -29.39 -45.81 -18.79
C GLY A 294 -28.68 -46.47 -19.97
N GLY A 295 -27.71 -47.32 -19.63
CA GLY A 295 -27.03 -48.21 -20.57
C GLY A 295 -27.94 -49.34 -21.04
N VAL A 296 -27.86 -49.65 -22.33
CA VAL A 296 -28.44 -50.87 -22.91
C VAL A 296 -27.29 -51.84 -23.16
N ASN A 297 -27.33 -52.96 -22.44
CA ASN A 297 -26.54 -54.16 -22.69
C ASN A 297 -27.03 -54.83 -23.98
N GLU A 298 -26.13 -55.12 -24.92
CA GLU A 298 -26.29 -56.25 -25.84
C GLU A 298 -25.09 -57.19 -25.73
N THR A 299 -25.39 -58.36 -25.18
CA THR A 299 -24.55 -59.56 -25.12
C THR A 299 -24.65 -60.36 -26.42
N GLY A 300 -23.53 -60.91 -26.88
CA GLY A 300 -23.51 -62.23 -27.51
C GLY A 300 -22.79 -62.31 -28.85
N GLY A 301 -21.76 -63.17 -28.93
CA GLY A 301 -21.26 -63.65 -30.23
C GLY A 301 -19.78 -63.98 -30.25
N SER A 302 -19.45 -65.18 -29.77
CA SER A 302 -18.18 -65.90 -29.98
C SER A 302 -17.72 -65.96 -31.45
N ASN A 303 -16.43 -65.78 -31.72
CA ASN A 303 -15.56 -66.84 -32.28
C ASN A 303 -14.11 -66.39 -32.55
N SER A 304 -13.20 -67.24 -32.08
CA SER A 304 -11.89 -67.66 -32.61
C SER A 304 -11.24 -66.87 -33.78
N SER A 305 -10.00 -66.43 -33.59
CA SER A 305 -8.78 -67.02 -34.18
C SER A 305 -7.63 -66.00 -34.18
N ALA A 306 -6.53 -66.34 -33.50
CA ALA A 306 -5.21 -65.75 -33.74
C ALA A 306 -4.60 -66.32 -35.04
N PRO A 307 -3.34 -66.00 -35.36
CA PRO A 307 -2.70 -64.71 -35.61
C PRO A 307 -2.23 -64.64 -37.07
N ASP A 308 -1.76 -63.49 -37.58
CA ASP A 308 -0.73 -63.54 -38.62
C ASP A 308 0.13 -62.26 -38.70
N THR A 309 1.36 -62.57 -39.05
CA THR A 309 2.63 -61.85 -39.18
C THR A 309 2.69 -60.70 -40.19
N ILE A 310 3.54 -59.71 -39.87
CA ILE A 310 4.69 -59.17 -40.66
C ILE A 310 4.44 -58.84 -42.15
N ASP A 311 4.57 -57.56 -42.55
CA ASP A 311 5.68 -56.98 -43.35
C ASP A 311 5.29 -55.65 -44.05
N ALA A 312 6.32 -54.81 -44.24
CA ALA A 312 6.45 -53.59 -45.07
C ALA A 312 5.87 -52.26 -44.55
#